data_AF-A0A1J3IE33-F1
#
_entry.id   AF-A0A1J3IE33-F1
#
_cell.length_a   1.000
_cell.length_b   1.000
_cell.length_c   1.000
_cell.angle_alpha   90.00
_cell.angle_beta   90.00
_cell.angle_gamma   90.00
#
_symmetry.space_group_name_H-M   'P 1'
#
loop_
_entity.id
_entity.type
_entity.pdbx_description
1 polymer ?
#
loop_
_entity_poly.entity_id
_entity_poly.type
_entity_poly.pdbx_seq_one_letter_code
_entity_poly.pdbx_strand_id
1 'polypeptide(L)'
;GGKALAWETSLPEGSVTTWEQCKRTFLAKFFPTSRTAKLRNEISGFTQLNSETFSEAYERFKGYQMQCPHHGFSKENLLSTLYRGVLPKYRMLLDTASNGYFMGQDVDDGLLLVENIATSDGNYNEEYDRSDRGSSVQEEKHKKEIKLLNEKLDKLLSVQQKQVHFVCEDDVVEEEEETQVAEVGYINNQGGYQRGFINYKNNPNLSYRST
;
A
#
# COMPACT_ATOMS: atom_id res chain seq x y z
N GLY A 1 -26.29 23.80 16.54
CA GLY A 1 -27.59 23.34 17.05
C GLY A 1 -28.84 23.79 16.28
N GLY A 2 -28.77 24.71 15.30
CA GLY A 2 -29.99 25.33 14.76
C GLY A 2 -30.98 24.44 14.00
N LYS A 3 -30.50 23.41 13.26
CA LYS A 3 -31.38 22.56 12.44
C LYS A 3 -32.27 21.61 13.26
N ALA A 4 -31.76 21.12 14.39
CA ALA A 4 -32.51 20.22 15.29
C ALA A 4 -33.60 20.99 16.04
N LEU A 5 -33.27 22.18 16.55
CA LEU A 5 -34.23 23.05 17.21
C LEU A 5 -35.35 23.48 16.26
N ALA A 6 -35.02 23.90 15.04
CA ALA A 6 -36.01 24.25 14.03
C ALA A 6 -36.95 23.08 13.67
N TRP A 7 -36.42 21.85 13.63
CA TRP A 7 -37.23 20.65 13.42
C TRP A 7 -38.16 20.38 14.60
N GLU A 8 -37.66 20.47 15.83
CA GLU A 8 -38.45 20.26 17.04
C GLU A 8 -39.63 21.25 17.09
N THR A 9 -39.37 22.53 16.82
CA THR A 9 -40.43 23.56 16.75
C THR A 9 -41.42 23.37 15.60
N SER A 10 -41.08 22.56 14.59
CA SER A 10 -41.96 22.26 13.45
C SER A 10 -42.90 21.08 13.69
N LEU A 11 -42.71 20.31 14.78
CA LEU A 11 -43.54 19.16 15.10
C LEU A 11 -44.92 19.61 15.59
N PRO A 12 -46.02 19.01 15.13
CA PRO A 12 -47.35 19.30 15.66
C PRO A 12 -47.43 19.01 17.17
N GLU A 13 -48.19 19.80 17.91
CA GLU A 13 -48.44 19.55 19.33
C GLU A 13 -49.06 18.17 19.54
N GLY A 14 -48.58 17.44 20.55
CA GLY A 14 -49.02 16.06 20.84
C GLY A 14 -48.53 15.00 19.86
N SER A 15 -47.75 15.34 18.82
CA SER A 15 -47.22 14.37 17.85
C SER A 15 -46.10 13.47 18.39
N VAL A 16 -45.42 13.90 19.45
CA VAL A 16 -44.37 13.14 20.15
C VAL A 16 -44.64 13.24 21.64
N THR A 17 -45.09 12.15 22.25
CA THR A 17 -45.47 12.13 23.68
C THR A 17 -44.57 11.25 24.53
N THR A 18 -43.64 10.51 23.92
CA THR A 18 -42.69 9.61 24.59
C THR A 18 -41.28 9.80 24.06
N TRP A 19 -40.28 9.44 24.87
CA TRP A 19 -38.88 9.47 24.46
C TRP A 19 -38.60 8.59 23.24
N GLU A 20 -39.16 7.39 23.20
CA GLU A 20 -39.00 6.47 22.06
C GLU A 20 -39.59 7.04 20.76
N GLN A 21 -40.70 7.76 20.85
CA GLN A 21 -41.27 8.43 19.69
C GLN A 21 -40.39 9.59 19.23
N CYS A 22 -39.82 10.37 20.14
CA CYS A 22 -38.89 11.45 19.84
C CYS A 22 -37.63 10.91 19.14
N LYS A 23 -37.01 9.88 19.72
CA LYS A 23 -35.85 9.21 19.16
C LYS A 23 -36.13 8.70 17.74
N ARG A 24 -37.27 8.04 17.53
CA ARG A 24 -37.67 7.51 16.23
C ARG A 24 -37.90 8.61 15.18
N THR A 25 -38.62 9.67 15.52
CA THR A 25 -38.91 10.77 14.58
C THR A 25 -37.66 11.59 14.27
N PHE A 26 -36.78 11.80 15.27
CA PHE A 26 -35.49 12.43 15.09
C PHE A 26 -34.60 11.64 14.13
N LEU A 27 -34.43 10.34 14.37
CA LEU A 27 -33.64 9.47 13.51
C LEU A 27 -34.21 9.43 12.10
N ALA A 28 -35.53 9.32 11.92
CA ALA A 28 -36.14 9.36 10.60
C ALA A 28 -35.88 10.67 9.85
N LYS A 29 -35.86 11.81 10.54
CA LYS A 29 -35.61 13.13 9.95
C LYS A 29 -34.14 13.35 9.57
N PHE A 30 -33.22 13.00 10.46
CA PHE A 30 -31.81 13.36 10.33
C PHE A 30 -30.92 12.22 9.81
N PHE A 31 -31.39 10.98 9.88
CA PHE A 31 -30.71 9.78 9.42
C PHE A 31 -31.66 8.92 8.57
N PRO A 32 -31.91 9.32 7.29
CA PRO A 32 -32.81 8.59 6.41
C PRO A 32 -32.52 7.10 6.40
N THR A 33 -33.57 6.28 6.37
CA THR A 33 -33.46 4.81 6.41
C THR A 33 -32.52 4.27 5.34
N SER A 34 -32.50 4.87 4.15
CA SER A 34 -31.58 4.51 3.05
C SER A 34 -30.10 4.73 3.40
N ARG A 35 -29.77 5.85 4.05
CA ARG A 35 -28.40 6.14 4.51
C ARG A 35 -27.99 5.18 5.61
N THR A 36 -28.86 4.93 6.58
CA THR A 36 -28.63 3.96 7.66
C THR A 36 -28.41 2.56 7.08
N ALA A 37 -29.25 2.13 6.14
CA ALA A 37 -29.10 0.84 5.46
C ALA A 37 -27.77 0.73 4.70
N LYS A 38 -27.39 1.78 3.96
CA LYS A 38 -26.11 1.83 3.26
C LYS A 38 -24.95 1.66 4.24
N LEU A 39 -24.88 2.48 5.30
CA LEU A 39 -23.78 2.40 6.27
C LEU A 39 -23.73 1.06 7.00
N ARG A 40 -24.89 0.46 7.32
CA ARG A 40 -24.93 -0.91 7.86
C ARG A 40 -24.35 -1.93 6.90
N ASN A 41 -24.62 -1.81 5.60
CA ASN A 41 -24.05 -2.68 4.58
C ASN A 41 -22.53 -2.49 4.45
N GLU A 42 -22.04 -1.24 4.49
CA GLU A 42 -20.59 -0.96 4.49
C GLU A 42 -19.89 -1.55 5.73
N ILE A 43 -20.55 -1.53 6.90
CA ILE A 43 -20.04 -2.16 8.11
C ILE A 43 -20.02 -3.69 7.94
N SER A 44 -21.16 -4.31 7.60
CA SER A 44 -21.26 -5.78 7.54
C SER A 44 -20.48 -6.42 6.37
N GLY A 45 -20.34 -5.68 5.27
CA GLY A 45 -19.64 -6.08 4.06
C GLY A 45 -18.23 -5.49 3.98
N PHE A 46 -17.67 -5.02 5.10
CA PHE A 46 -16.36 -4.39 5.11
C PHE A 46 -15.31 -5.32 4.51
N THR A 47 -14.50 -4.78 3.62
CA THR A 47 -13.33 -5.43 3.05
C THR A 47 -12.25 -4.37 2.87
N GLN A 48 -11.02 -4.72 3.25
CA GLN A 48 -9.84 -3.89 3.01
C GLN A 48 -9.48 -3.91 1.52
N LEU A 49 -9.19 -2.75 0.95
CA LEU A 49 -8.73 -2.59 -0.42
C LEU A 49 -7.23 -2.93 -0.50
N ASN A 50 -6.78 -3.46 -1.63
CA ASN A 50 -5.35 -3.73 -1.85
C ASN A 50 -4.48 -2.47 -1.89
N SER A 51 -5.09 -1.31 -2.17
CA SER A 51 -4.43 -0.02 -2.30
C SER A 51 -4.34 0.76 -0.99
N GLU A 52 -4.97 0.29 0.09
CA GLU A 52 -4.96 0.97 1.39
C GLU A 52 -4.19 0.15 2.42
N THR A 53 -3.52 0.87 3.33
CA THR A 53 -2.87 0.32 4.52
C THR A 53 -3.90 -0.22 5.50
N PHE A 54 -3.47 -0.99 6.51
CA PHE A 54 -4.40 -1.44 7.55
C PHE A 54 -4.89 -0.28 8.41
N SER A 55 -4.03 0.72 8.66
CA SER A 55 -4.42 1.94 9.36
C SER A 55 -5.58 2.65 8.65
N GLU A 56 -5.43 2.94 7.35
CA GLU A 56 -6.48 3.60 6.54
C GLU A 56 -7.78 2.78 6.50
N ALA A 57 -7.66 1.45 6.31
CA ALA A 57 -8.81 0.56 6.29
C ALA A 57 -9.58 0.59 7.62
N TYR A 58 -8.84 0.56 8.74
CA TYR A 58 -9.42 0.56 10.08
C TYR A 58 -10.04 1.92 10.43
N GLU A 59 -9.41 3.03 10.04
CA GLU A 59 -10.00 4.37 10.14
C GLU A 59 -11.31 4.48 9.35
N ARG A 60 -11.34 3.95 8.12
CA ARG A 60 -12.55 3.89 7.30
C ARG A 60 -13.65 3.07 7.97
N PHE A 61 -13.30 1.93 8.57
CA PHE A 61 -14.23 1.10 9.33
C PHE A 61 -14.80 1.84 10.56
N LYS A 62 -13.96 2.51 11.34
CA LYS A 62 -14.40 3.40 12.44
C LYS A 62 -15.28 4.54 11.93
N GLY A 63 -14.94 5.09 10.77
CA GLY A 63 -15.70 6.13 10.08
C GLY A 63 -17.14 5.73 9.78
N TYR A 64 -17.40 4.49 9.35
CA TYR A 64 -18.77 4.01 9.14
C TYR A 64 -19.57 3.91 10.43
N GLN A 65 -18.94 3.47 11.53
CA GLN A 65 -19.56 3.36 12.84
C GLN A 65 -19.93 4.75 13.40
N MET A 66 -19.01 5.72 13.31
CA MET A 66 -19.25 7.10 13.74
C MET A 66 -20.37 7.79 12.94
N GLN A 67 -20.49 7.47 11.64
CA GLN A 67 -21.57 8.01 10.79
C GLN A 67 -22.93 7.35 11.06
N CYS A 68 -22.96 6.16 11.66
CA CYS A 68 -24.18 5.45 12.01
C CYS A 68 -24.10 4.89 13.44
N PRO A 69 -24.10 5.71 14.50
CA PRO A 69 -23.95 5.23 15.88
C PRO A 69 -25.04 4.23 16.30
N HIS A 70 -26.20 4.28 15.65
CA HIS A 70 -27.33 3.35 15.84
C HIS A 70 -27.29 2.14 14.89
N HIS A 71 -26.10 1.71 14.44
CA HIS A 71 -25.93 0.62 13.48
C HIS A 71 -26.40 -0.76 13.99
N GLY A 72 -26.43 -0.98 15.31
CA GLY A 72 -26.99 -2.18 15.95
C GLY A 72 -26.11 -3.43 15.92
N PHE A 73 -24.80 -3.27 15.72
CA PHE A 73 -23.82 -4.38 15.75
C PHE A 73 -23.14 -4.40 17.12
N SER A 74 -22.94 -5.59 17.71
CA SER A 74 -22.13 -5.72 18.93
C SER A 74 -20.65 -5.49 18.61
N LYS A 75 -19.84 -5.19 19.65
CA LYS A 75 -18.37 -5.11 19.51
C LYS A 75 -17.79 -6.39 18.91
N GLU A 76 -18.29 -7.56 19.32
CA GLU A 76 -17.88 -8.87 18.78
C GLU A 76 -18.20 -8.96 17.28
N ASN A 77 -19.39 -8.55 16.86
CA ASN A 77 -19.76 -8.57 15.45
C ASN A 77 -18.87 -7.63 14.61
N LEU A 78 -18.53 -6.47 15.15
CA LEU A 78 -17.62 -5.52 14.51
C LEU A 78 -16.22 -6.11 14.37
N LEU A 79 -15.67 -6.68 15.44
CA LEU A 79 -14.36 -7.32 15.45
C LEU A 79 -14.30 -8.50 14.46
N SER A 80 -15.33 -9.34 14.49
CA SER A 80 -15.50 -10.47 13.58
C SER A 80 -15.57 -10.05 12.12
N THR A 81 -16.24 -8.92 11.84
CA THR A 81 -16.36 -8.39 10.49
C THR A 81 -15.05 -7.80 10.00
N LEU A 82 -14.36 -7.02 10.85
CA LEU A 82 -13.04 -6.48 10.53
C LEU A 82 -12.05 -7.60 10.20
N TYR A 83 -11.91 -8.61 11.06
CA TYR A 83 -11.01 -9.72 10.83
C TYR A 83 -11.30 -10.46 9.52
N ARG A 84 -12.56 -10.74 9.19
CA ARG A 84 -12.91 -11.36 7.90
C ARG A 84 -12.60 -10.46 6.70
N GLY A 85 -12.74 -9.14 6.88
CA GLY A 85 -12.60 -8.15 5.81
C GLY A 85 -11.17 -7.72 5.52
N VAL A 86 -10.24 -7.85 6.48
CA VAL A 86 -8.85 -7.41 6.28
C VAL A 86 -8.03 -8.39 5.45
N LEU A 87 -6.95 -7.87 4.84
CA LEU A 87 -6.10 -8.67 3.97
C LEU A 87 -5.50 -9.87 4.72
N PRO A 88 -5.22 -11.01 4.04
CA PRO A 88 -4.69 -12.22 4.67
C PRO A 88 -3.45 -11.97 5.54
N LYS A 89 -2.56 -11.04 5.12
CA LYS A 89 -1.36 -10.68 5.89
C LYS A 89 -1.69 -10.12 7.28
N TYR A 90 -2.73 -9.30 7.39
CA TYR A 90 -3.14 -8.70 8.66
C TYR A 90 -3.95 -9.68 9.51
N ARG A 91 -4.74 -10.58 8.91
CA ARG A 91 -5.35 -11.70 9.64
C ARG A 91 -4.29 -12.58 10.30
N MET A 92 -3.27 -12.98 9.54
CA MET A 92 -2.17 -13.77 10.08
C MET A 92 -1.41 -13.04 11.19
N LEU A 93 -1.20 -11.73 11.04
CA LEU A 93 -0.58 -10.90 12.08
C LEU A 93 -1.43 -10.86 13.37
N LEU A 94 -2.75 -10.66 13.24
CA LEU A 94 -3.69 -10.69 14.36
C LEU A 94 -3.66 -12.04 15.07
N ASP A 95 -3.75 -13.15 14.32
CA ASP A 95 -3.69 -14.49 14.91
C ASP A 95 -2.34 -14.72 15.60
N THR A 96 -1.23 -14.35 14.98
CA THR A 96 0.11 -14.51 15.55
C THR A 96 0.28 -13.73 16.85
N ALA A 97 -0.21 -12.49 16.90
CA ALA A 97 -0.17 -11.65 18.10
C ALA A 97 -1.10 -12.17 19.22
N SER A 98 -2.07 -13.02 18.89
CA SER A 98 -3.03 -13.63 19.81
C SER A 98 -2.80 -15.13 20.05
N ASN A 99 -1.53 -15.57 20.07
CA ASN A 99 -1.16 -16.98 20.29
C ASN A 99 -1.81 -17.99 19.32
N GLY A 100 -2.08 -17.54 18.09
CA GLY A 100 -2.65 -18.34 17.01
C GLY A 100 -4.18 -18.29 16.88
N TYR A 101 -4.90 -17.63 17.79
CA TYR A 101 -6.36 -17.55 17.72
C TYR A 101 -6.90 -16.19 18.19
N PHE A 102 -6.97 -15.24 17.25
CA PHE A 102 -7.47 -13.89 17.53
C PHE A 102 -8.94 -13.88 17.97
N MET A 103 -9.79 -14.67 17.32
CA MET A 103 -11.23 -14.72 17.61
C MET A 103 -11.60 -15.33 18.98
N GLY A 104 -10.64 -15.92 19.69
CA GLY A 104 -10.84 -16.44 21.04
C GLY A 104 -10.46 -15.48 22.14
N GLN A 105 -9.90 -14.32 21.79
CA GLN A 105 -9.54 -13.30 22.78
C GLN A 105 -10.79 -12.62 23.36
N ASP A 106 -10.62 -12.01 24.52
CA ASP A 106 -11.61 -11.06 25.02
C ASP A 106 -11.80 -9.91 24.01
N VAL A 107 -13.02 -9.40 23.93
CA VAL A 107 -13.41 -8.42 22.93
C VAL A 107 -12.63 -7.12 23.09
N ASP A 108 -12.40 -6.67 24.32
CA ASP A 108 -11.70 -5.43 24.59
C ASP A 108 -10.18 -5.60 24.32
N ASP A 109 -9.61 -6.77 24.64
CA ASP A 109 -8.23 -7.10 24.27
C ASP A 109 -8.04 -7.16 22.75
N GLY A 110 -8.98 -7.78 22.03
CA GLY A 110 -8.95 -7.86 20.57
C GLY A 110 -9.06 -6.49 19.90
N LEU A 111 -9.92 -5.60 20.43
CA LEU A 111 -10.02 -4.22 19.95
C LEU A 111 -8.72 -3.44 20.22
N LEU A 112 -8.12 -3.61 21.40
CA LEU A 112 -6.86 -2.97 21.73
C LEU A 112 -5.74 -3.43 20.79
N LEU A 113 -5.66 -4.73 20.51
CA LEU A 113 -4.67 -5.27 19.57
C LEU A 113 -4.84 -4.71 18.16
N VAL A 114 -6.07 -4.62 17.66
CA VAL A 114 -6.36 -4.00 16.36
C VAL A 114 -5.90 -2.55 16.33
N GLU A 115 -6.21 -1.76 17.37
CA GLU A 115 -5.80 -0.35 17.46
C GLU A 115 -4.27 -0.22 17.48
N ASN A 116 -3.58 -1.09 18.21
CA ASN A 116 -2.12 -1.12 18.27
C ASN A 116 -1.49 -1.45 16.90
N ILE A 117 -2.03 -2.45 16.19
CA ILE A 117 -1.55 -2.81 14.85
C ILE A 117 -1.79 -1.64 13.89
N ALA A 118 -2.97 -1.02 13.90
CA ALA A 118 -3.27 0.14 13.05
C ALA A 118 -2.34 1.32 13.34
N THR A 119 -2.08 1.61 14.61
CA THR A 119 -1.15 2.66 15.01
C THR A 119 0.27 2.36 14.53
N SER A 120 0.73 1.10 14.66
CA SER A 120 2.05 0.71 14.19
C SER A 120 2.18 0.75 12.66
N ASP A 121 1.16 0.29 11.94
CA ASP A 121 1.12 0.27 10.47
C ASP A 121 1.17 1.70 9.90
N GLY A 122 0.53 2.67 10.58
CA GLY A 122 0.64 4.09 10.22
C GLY A 122 2.01 4.71 10.51
N ASN A 123 2.72 4.24 11.55
CA ASN A 123 3.99 4.82 11.98
C ASN A 123 5.21 4.31 11.20
N TYR A 124 5.17 3.08 10.67
CA TYR A 124 6.28 2.50 9.92
C TYR A 124 6.30 2.87 8.43
N ASN A 125 5.36 3.70 7.97
CA ASN A 125 5.14 3.93 6.55
C ASN A 125 5.96 5.09 5.94
N GLU A 126 6.83 5.76 6.71
CA GLU A 126 7.64 6.88 6.19
C GLU A 126 9.06 6.52 5.75
N GLU A 127 9.60 5.33 6.04
CA GLU A 127 10.99 5.05 5.70
C GLU A 127 11.26 3.56 5.45
N TYR A 128 11.63 3.25 4.20
CA TYR A 128 12.28 2.00 3.74
C TYR A 128 11.40 0.77 3.51
N ASP A 129 10.53 0.81 2.49
CA ASP A 129 10.37 -0.36 1.61
C ASP A 129 10.77 0.00 0.17
N ARG A 130 12.07 -0.17 -0.12
CA ARG A 130 12.61 -0.13 -1.49
C ARG A 130 12.50 -1.51 -2.18
N SER A 131 11.89 -2.50 -1.55
CA SER A 131 11.72 -3.85 -2.12
C SER A 131 10.47 -3.98 -2.97
N ASP A 132 9.41 -3.19 -2.71
CA ASP A 132 8.22 -3.17 -3.57
C ASP A 132 8.39 -2.17 -4.73
N ARG A 133 9.39 -2.42 -5.58
CA ARG A 133 9.37 -1.84 -6.93
C ARG A 133 8.40 -2.63 -7.79
N GLY A 134 7.12 -2.37 -7.56
CA GLY A 134 6.03 -2.64 -8.49
C GLY A 134 5.66 -4.11 -8.61
N SER A 135 4.35 -4.37 -8.53
CA SER A 135 3.74 -5.59 -9.06
C SER A 135 4.41 -5.95 -10.39
N SER A 136 5.01 -7.15 -10.46
CA SER A 136 5.68 -7.73 -11.64
C SER A 136 4.88 -7.53 -12.95
N VAL A 137 3.56 -7.36 -12.85
CA VAL A 137 2.64 -7.07 -13.95
C VAL A 137 2.82 -5.66 -14.55
N GLN A 138 3.07 -4.62 -13.73
CA GLN A 138 3.32 -3.26 -14.20
C GLN A 138 4.72 -3.13 -14.83
N GLU A 139 5.72 -3.80 -14.24
CA GLU A 139 7.07 -3.84 -14.80
C GLU A 139 7.09 -4.52 -16.18
N GLU A 140 6.39 -5.64 -16.33
CA GLU A 140 6.23 -6.32 -17.63
C GLU A 140 5.44 -5.48 -18.65
N LYS A 141 4.46 -4.69 -18.21
CA LYS A 141 3.73 -3.76 -19.09
C LYS A 141 4.66 -2.65 -19.61
N HIS A 142 5.39 -1.98 -18.72
CA HIS A 142 6.31 -0.92 -19.11
C HIS A 142 7.46 -1.43 -19.99
N LYS A 143 7.96 -2.65 -19.73
CA LYS A 143 8.97 -3.31 -20.56
C LYS A 143 8.47 -3.58 -21.98
N LYS A 144 7.21 -4.01 -22.14
CA LYS A 144 6.59 -4.18 -23.46
C LYS A 144 6.41 -2.85 -24.19
N GLU A 145 5.99 -1.80 -23.50
CA GLU A 145 5.84 -0.46 -24.07
C GLU A 145 7.18 0.12 -24.52
N ILE A 146 8.24 0.00 -23.70
CA ILE A 146 9.60 0.44 -24.05
C ILE A 146 10.12 -0.32 -25.29
N LYS A 147 9.91 -1.65 -25.34
CA LYS A 147 10.31 -2.44 -26.51
C LYS A 147 9.62 -1.98 -27.79
N LEU A 148 8.31 -1.71 -27.72
CA LEU A 148 7.53 -1.21 -28.85
C LEU A 148 7.99 0.19 -29.30
N LEU A 149 8.39 1.05 -28.36
CA LEU A 149 8.93 2.37 -28.67
C LEU A 149 10.28 2.27 -29.37
N ASN A 150 11.18 1.38 -28.93
CA ASN A 150 12.46 1.14 -29.60
C ASN A 150 12.26 0.65 -31.04
N GLU A 151 11.35 -0.30 -31.27
CA GLU A 151 11.05 -0.77 -32.63
C GLU A 151 10.51 0.35 -33.55
N LYS A 152 9.77 1.31 -33.00
CA LYS A 152 9.30 2.49 -33.75
C LYS A 152 10.43 3.47 -34.04
N LEU A 153 11.35 3.66 -33.10
CA LEU A 153 12.54 4.49 -33.28
C LEU A 153 13.43 3.93 -34.40
N ASP A 154 13.70 2.63 -34.39
CA ASP A 154 14.52 1.95 -35.41
C ASP A 154 13.91 2.11 -36.80
N LYS A 155 12.58 2.00 -36.91
CA LYS A 155 11.86 2.24 -38.17
C LYS A 155 12.03 3.68 -38.66
N LEU A 156 11.91 4.67 -37.78
CA LEU A 156 12.09 6.08 -38.15
C LEU A 156 13.52 6.36 -38.61
N LEU A 157 14.53 5.81 -37.90
CA LEU A 157 15.93 5.94 -38.28
C LEU A 157 16.22 5.27 -39.64
N SER A 158 15.62 4.11 -39.90
CA SER A 158 15.76 3.42 -41.20
C SER A 158 15.12 4.18 -42.37
N VAL A 159 14.04 4.93 -42.12
CA VAL A 159 13.37 5.76 -43.12
C VAL A 159 14.20 7.01 -43.44
N GLN A 160 14.96 7.52 -42.47
CA GLN A 160 15.77 8.72 -42.64
C GLN A 160 17.12 8.48 -43.36
N GLN A 161 17.61 7.23 -43.42
CA GLN A 161 18.89 6.89 -44.06
C GLN A 161 18.83 6.69 -45.59
N LYS A 162 17.66 6.68 -46.24
CA LYS A 162 17.53 6.29 -47.66
C LYS A 162 17.43 7.42 -48.68
N GLN A 163 17.95 8.63 -48.38
CA GLN A 163 18.00 9.70 -49.39
C GLN A 163 19.33 10.46 -49.37
N VAL A 164 20.42 9.82 -49.80
CA VAL A 164 21.52 10.51 -50.51
C VAL A 164 22.04 9.58 -51.61
N HIS A 165 21.72 9.89 -52.86
CA HIS A 165 22.26 9.22 -54.05
C HIS A 165 23.61 9.89 -54.39
N PHE A 166 24.72 9.19 -54.16
CA PHE A 166 26.05 9.64 -54.55
C PHE A 166 26.56 8.75 -55.69
N VAL A 167 26.90 9.38 -56.82
CA VAL A 167 27.32 8.74 -58.08
C VAL A 167 28.80 8.36 -57.97
N CYS A 168 29.13 7.11 -58.29
CA CYS A 168 30.48 6.56 -58.29
C CYS A 168 31.10 6.58 -59.71
N GLU A 169 32.31 7.12 -59.82
CA GLU A 169 33.38 6.82 -60.80
C GLU A 169 34.68 7.24 -60.06
N ASP A 170 35.81 6.56 -60.02
CA ASP A 170 36.29 5.25 -60.47
C ASP A 170 37.55 4.93 -59.62
N ASP A 171 38.07 3.71 -59.82
CA ASP A 171 39.43 3.23 -59.53
C ASP A 171 39.80 2.59 -58.17
N VAL A 172 40.38 1.41 -58.39
CA VAL A 172 40.84 0.31 -57.54
C VAL A 172 42.03 0.70 -56.68
N VAL A 173 42.03 0.38 -55.37
CA VAL A 173 43.20 -0.14 -54.62
C VAL A 173 42.71 -0.94 -53.40
N GLU A 174 43.29 -2.13 -53.20
CA GLU A 174 43.09 -3.03 -52.06
C GLU A 174 43.71 -2.51 -50.74
N GLU A 175 43.25 -3.12 -49.66
CA GLU A 175 43.90 -3.28 -48.34
C GLU A 175 43.63 -2.28 -47.20
N GLU A 176 43.49 -2.92 -46.03
CA GLU A 176 43.66 -2.48 -44.65
C GLU A 176 42.44 -1.95 -43.88
N GLU A 177 41.80 -2.88 -43.15
CA GLU A 177 41.01 -2.59 -41.96
C GLU A 177 41.91 -2.01 -40.86
N GLU A 178 41.77 -0.72 -40.56
CA GLU A 178 42.22 -0.16 -39.29
C GLU A 178 41.05 0.50 -38.55
N THR A 179 40.32 -0.29 -37.79
CA THR A 179 39.38 0.21 -36.78
C THR A 179 40.15 0.83 -35.61
N GLN A 180 40.29 2.15 -35.61
CA GLN A 180 40.63 2.90 -34.40
C GLN A 180 39.36 3.08 -33.55
N VAL A 181 39.18 2.21 -32.55
CA VAL A 181 38.21 2.44 -31.47
C VAL A 181 38.98 2.73 -30.20
N ALA A 182 38.93 3.99 -29.77
CA ALA A 182 39.42 4.42 -28.47
C ALA A 182 38.68 3.66 -27.35
N GLU A 183 39.46 3.00 -26.50
CA GLU A 183 38.99 2.23 -25.35
C GLU A 183 38.50 3.17 -24.24
N VAL A 184 37.19 3.23 -24.01
CA VAL A 184 36.62 3.85 -22.80
C VAL A 184 36.57 2.77 -21.73
N GLY A 185 37.50 2.82 -20.77
CA GLY A 185 37.67 1.83 -19.71
C GLY A 185 36.44 1.70 -18.80
N TYR A 186 35.86 0.50 -18.75
CA TYR A 186 34.88 0.09 -17.75
C TYR A 186 35.61 -0.61 -16.59
N ILE A 187 35.61 -0.01 -15.40
CA ILE A 187 35.98 -0.74 -14.18
C ILE A 187 34.78 -1.59 -13.76
N ASN A 188 34.81 -2.87 -14.14
CA ASN A 188 33.88 -3.89 -13.67
C ASN A 188 34.58 -4.69 -12.56
N ASN A 189 34.15 -4.53 -11.31
CA ASN A 189 34.66 -5.31 -10.18
C ASN A 189 33.76 -6.53 -9.97
N GLN A 190 34.17 -7.69 -10.51
CA GLN A 190 33.70 -8.99 -10.01
C GLN A 190 34.61 -10.16 -10.41
N GLY A 191 34.93 -10.98 -9.41
CA GLY A 191 35.68 -12.25 -9.50
C GLY A 191 36.94 -12.18 -8.64
N GLY A 192 37.31 -13.11 -7.75
CA GLY A 192 36.92 -14.48 -7.51
C GLY A 192 38.11 -15.14 -6.75
N TYR A 193 37.80 -15.99 -5.78
CA TYR A 193 38.68 -16.66 -4.81
C TYR A 193 40.03 -17.20 -5.31
N GLN A 194 41.10 -17.06 -4.48
CA GLN A 194 41.96 -18.18 -4.03
C GLN A 194 43.06 -17.79 -2.99
N ARG A 195 42.94 -18.41 -1.80
CA ARG A 195 43.99 -18.99 -0.91
C ARG A 195 45.36 -18.28 -0.75
N GLY A 196 45.58 -17.72 0.45
CA GLY A 196 46.91 -17.44 1.00
C GLY A 196 46.86 -17.14 2.51
N PHE A 197 47.74 -17.76 3.29
CA PHE A 197 47.76 -17.90 4.74
C PHE A 197 47.69 -16.59 5.55
N ILE A 198 46.81 -16.54 6.57
CA ILE A 198 46.71 -15.44 7.53
C ILE A 198 47.82 -15.58 8.59
N ASN A 199 48.81 -14.69 8.55
CA ASN A 199 49.73 -14.47 9.66
C ASN A 199 49.16 -13.37 10.56
N TYR A 200 48.71 -13.74 11.77
CA TYR A 200 48.36 -12.79 12.82
C TYR A 200 49.62 -12.06 13.29
N LYS A 201 49.69 -10.74 13.08
CA LYS A 201 50.58 -9.85 13.85
C LYS A 201 49.80 -9.28 15.02
N ASN A 202 50.18 -9.67 16.24
CA ASN A 202 49.77 -9.02 17.48
C ASN A 202 50.35 -7.60 17.50
N ASN A 203 49.48 -6.58 17.61
CA ASN A 203 49.90 -5.25 18.02
C ASN A 203 49.84 -5.17 19.55
N PRO A 204 50.95 -4.93 20.26
CA PRO A 204 50.92 -4.60 21.67
C PRO A 204 50.56 -3.12 21.79
N ASN A 205 49.49 -2.79 22.52
CA ASN A 205 49.31 -1.56 23.32
C ASN A 205 47.81 -1.24 23.50
N LEU A 206 47.15 -1.95 24.42
CA LEU A 206 45.97 -1.45 25.12
C LEU A 206 45.96 -2.07 26.53
N SER A 207 46.53 -1.37 27.51
CA SER A 207 46.44 -1.72 28.93
C SER A 207 45.28 -0.95 29.57
N TYR A 208 44.23 -1.64 30.02
CA TYR A 208 43.35 -1.15 31.09
C TYR A 208 43.66 -1.96 32.34
N ARG A 209 44.20 -1.30 33.36
CA ARG A 209 44.37 -1.84 34.71
C ARG A 209 43.12 -1.47 35.50
N SER A 210 42.33 -2.47 35.89
CA SER A 210 41.32 -2.34 36.96
C SER A 210 41.98 -2.63 38.30
N THR A 211 41.86 -1.70 39.23
CA THR A 211 41.57 -1.92 40.66
C THR A 211 40.98 -0.65 41.21
#